data_AF-A0A1Q2YVE6-F1
#
_entry.id   AF-A0A1Q2YVE6-F1
#
_cell.length_a   1.000
_cell.length_b   1.000
_cell.length_c   1.000
_cell.angle_alpha   90.00
_cell.angle_beta   90.00
_cell.angle_gamma   90.00
#
_symmetry.space_group_name_H-M   'P 1'
#
loop_
_entity.id
_entity.type
_entity.pdbx_description
1 polymer ?
#
loop_
_entity_poly.entity_id
_entity_poly.type
_entity_poly.pdbx_seq_one_letter_code
_entity_poly.pdbx_strand_id
1 'polypeptide(L)'
;MAGADAVTGRLRRRHLLGGALGFGAAVLAPGPLSAQPAPLPVSARDGIPGDAPRYTDRALSAVPNEAAMPRRFWAPGLNEAYVPQGLTVLGEEILVAAYQSLTHDQADGPSRVFRLSRRDGSLRGSFALPEEFGHPGGLATDGQVLFAANSGIVLALDAASLDAPDGPRPLATRRVDRSMGPAFLACDGRSLWFGPWRKSGSPRLHAVPVQRFVEGDGHPVTPADAVRDIPLPLRAQGAAADAEGRIWIACSAGAAPGELHRLDPEDGTRLESHGAPGGIEDLGFDRDGLLWSVSEAGSQRWNGWPTFFPLVFAMDVTRLR
;
A
#
# COMPACT_ATOMS: atom_id res chain seq x y z
N MET A 1 -35.27 -35.86 38.15
CA MET A 1 -36.43 -36.73 38.46
C MET A 1 -37.57 -35.85 38.91
N ALA A 2 -38.77 -36.08 38.34
CA ALA A 2 -40.08 -35.49 38.64
C ALA A 2 -40.20 -33.96 38.38
N GLY A 3 -41.24 -33.44 37.74
CA GLY A 3 -42.51 -34.04 37.32
C GLY A 3 -43.20 -33.15 36.28
N ALA A 4 -44.09 -33.79 35.54
CA ALA A 4 -44.81 -33.29 34.38
C ALA A 4 -46.19 -32.70 34.73
N ASP A 5 -46.84 -32.23 33.67
CA ASP A 5 -48.29 -32.05 33.44
C ASP A 5 -48.96 -30.81 34.06
N ALA A 6 -49.36 -29.80 33.28
CA ALA A 6 -50.37 -29.74 32.20
C ALA A 6 -51.82 -29.75 32.71
N VAL A 7 -52.73 -29.27 31.84
CA VAL A 7 -54.17 -29.60 31.73
C VAL A 7 -55.15 -28.43 31.99
N THR A 8 -55.52 -27.83 30.84
CA THR A 8 -56.91 -27.54 30.36
C THR A 8 -57.67 -26.31 30.89
N GLY A 9 -58.54 -25.66 30.12
CA GLY A 9 -59.16 -25.95 28.81
C GLY A 9 -60.62 -25.48 28.85
N ARG A 10 -61.19 -25.08 27.69
CA ARG A 10 -62.62 -25.14 27.29
C ARG A 10 -62.74 -24.51 25.89
N LEU A 11 -63.01 -25.28 24.83
CA LEU A 11 -64.34 -25.76 24.36
C LEU A 11 -65.20 -24.59 23.84
N ARG A 12 -65.84 -24.59 22.65
CA ARG A 12 -66.08 -25.60 21.60
C ARG A 12 -66.90 -24.94 20.46
N ARG A 13 -67.02 -25.65 19.32
CA ARG A 13 -68.04 -25.59 18.22
C ARG A 13 -67.68 -24.70 17.03
N ARG A 14 -68.00 -25.03 15.76
CA ARG A 14 -68.30 -26.26 14.98
C ARG A 14 -68.65 -25.72 13.57
N HIS A 15 -68.15 -26.37 12.50
CA HIS A 15 -68.75 -26.45 11.13
C HIS A 15 -68.86 -25.13 10.33
N LEU A 16 -68.85 -25.06 8.99
CA LEU A 16 -68.35 -25.78 7.81
C LEU A 16 -68.90 -24.95 6.60
N LEU A 17 -68.20 -24.94 5.46
CA LEU A 17 -68.64 -24.51 4.12
C LEU A 17 -68.77 -23.01 3.77
N GLY A 18 -68.28 -22.67 2.56
CA GLY A 18 -68.78 -21.57 1.73
C GLY A 18 -67.70 -20.66 1.18
N GLY A 19 -67.36 -20.80 -0.10
CA GLY A 19 -66.23 -20.13 -0.73
C GLY A 19 -66.45 -18.69 -1.20
N ALA A 20 -65.34 -18.06 -1.60
CA ALA A 20 -65.20 -17.18 -2.76
C ALA A 20 -63.72 -16.76 -2.85
N LEU A 21 -63.00 -17.29 -3.83
CA LEU A 21 -61.67 -16.79 -4.23
C LEU A 21 -61.88 -15.42 -4.91
N GLY A 22 -61.66 -14.35 -4.15
CA GLY A 22 -61.50 -13.01 -4.68
C GLY A 22 -60.06 -12.81 -5.15
N PHE A 23 -59.83 -12.81 -6.45
CA PHE A 23 -58.58 -12.33 -7.05
C PHE A 23 -58.48 -10.81 -6.84
N GLY A 24 -57.84 -10.40 -5.75
CA GLY A 24 -57.36 -9.02 -5.58
C GLY A 24 -56.07 -8.84 -6.37
N ALA A 25 -56.13 -8.15 -7.50
CA ALA A 25 -54.94 -7.70 -8.21
C ALA A 25 -54.21 -6.66 -7.35
N ALA A 26 -53.16 -7.10 -6.65
CA ALA A 26 -52.22 -6.18 -6.03
C ALA A 26 -51.38 -5.54 -7.15
N VAL A 27 -51.63 -4.27 -7.42
CA VAL A 27 -50.72 -3.45 -8.23
C VAL A 27 -49.43 -3.31 -7.42
N LEU A 28 -48.41 -4.08 -7.78
CA LEU A 28 -47.04 -3.89 -7.29
C LEU A 28 -46.57 -2.53 -7.81
N ALA A 29 -46.45 -1.56 -6.90
CA ALA A 29 -45.71 -0.34 -7.19
C ALA A 29 -44.27 -0.73 -7.57
N PRO A 30 -43.69 -0.16 -8.66
CA PRO A 30 -42.31 -0.42 -8.98
C PRO A 30 -41.47 0.12 -7.82
N GLY A 31 -40.76 -0.79 -7.14
CA GLY A 31 -39.73 -0.41 -6.17
C GLY A 31 -38.68 0.47 -6.86
N PRO A 32 -38.01 1.36 -6.12
CA PRO A 32 -36.95 2.18 -6.70
C PRO A 32 -35.91 1.25 -7.34
N LEU A 33 -35.70 1.42 -8.64
CA LEU A 33 -34.54 0.84 -9.33
C LEU A 33 -33.32 1.29 -8.54
N SER A 34 -32.59 0.34 -7.93
CA SER A 34 -31.25 0.60 -7.43
C SER A 34 -30.46 1.19 -8.58
N ALA A 35 -30.23 2.49 -8.54
CA ALA A 35 -29.35 3.15 -9.50
C ALA A 35 -28.00 2.44 -9.40
N GLN A 36 -27.58 1.80 -10.49
CA GLN A 36 -26.18 1.38 -10.59
C GLN A 36 -25.33 2.64 -10.35
N PRO A 37 -24.29 2.55 -9.49
CA PRO A 37 -23.39 3.67 -9.31
C PRO A 37 -22.86 4.10 -10.69
N ALA A 38 -22.91 5.40 -10.97
CA ALA A 38 -22.42 5.95 -12.21
C ALA A 38 -20.98 5.43 -12.46
N PRO A 39 -20.63 5.04 -13.70
CA PRO A 39 -19.26 4.63 -14.00
C PRO A 39 -18.33 5.76 -13.56
N LEU A 40 -17.28 5.41 -12.81
CA LEU A 40 -16.27 6.36 -12.38
C LEU A 40 -15.73 7.09 -13.62
N PRO A 41 -15.43 8.40 -13.53
CA PRO A 41 -14.71 9.07 -14.60
C PRO A 41 -13.43 8.27 -14.89
N VAL A 42 -13.18 8.04 -16.18
CA VAL A 42 -12.03 7.26 -16.65
C VAL A 42 -10.93 8.20 -17.11
N SER A 43 -9.69 7.89 -16.76
CA SER A 43 -8.51 8.59 -17.26
C SER A 43 -7.94 7.85 -18.47
N ALA A 44 -7.38 8.60 -19.42
CA ALA A 44 -6.83 8.01 -20.64
C ALA A 44 -5.59 7.16 -20.32
N ARG A 45 -5.52 5.95 -20.90
CA ARG A 45 -4.34 5.07 -20.84
C ARG A 45 -3.21 5.57 -21.75
N ASP A 46 -3.60 6.22 -22.85
CA ASP A 46 -2.68 6.63 -23.89
C ASP A 46 -1.71 7.71 -23.40
N GLY A 47 -0.46 7.61 -23.83
CA GLY A 47 0.57 8.58 -23.51
C GLY A 47 1.17 8.46 -22.10
N ILE A 48 0.77 7.48 -21.28
CA ILE A 48 1.47 7.13 -20.04
C ILE A 48 2.76 6.36 -20.39
N PRO A 49 3.97 6.88 -20.09
CA PRO A 49 5.21 6.17 -20.36
C PRO A 49 5.34 4.86 -19.58
N GLY A 50 6.14 3.93 -20.13
CA GLY A 50 6.33 2.58 -19.59
C GLY A 50 5.59 1.50 -20.37
N ASP A 51 5.73 0.24 -19.96
CA ASP A 51 5.06 -0.88 -20.60
C ASP A 51 3.63 -1.03 -20.05
N ALA A 52 2.64 -0.71 -20.88
CA ALA A 52 1.24 -0.81 -20.48
C ALA A 52 0.82 -2.28 -20.25
N PRO A 53 -0.11 -2.54 -19.32
CA PRO A 53 -0.55 -3.89 -19.03
C PRO A 53 -1.31 -4.49 -20.23
N ARG A 54 -0.85 -5.66 -20.70
CA ARG A 54 -1.41 -6.44 -21.83
C ARG A 54 -2.45 -7.47 -21.38
N TYR A 55 -2.55 -7.73 -20.08
CA TYR A 55 -3.51 -8.66 -19.50
C TYR A 55 -4.92 -8.06 -19.31
N THR A 56 -5.11 -6.78 -19.66
CA THR A 56 -6.42 -6.12 -19.54
C THR A 56 -6.52 -4.81 -20.34
N ASP A 57 -7.72 -4.57 -20.88
CA ASP A 57 -8.08 -3.34 -21.60
C ASP A 57 -8.80 -2.29 -20.73
N ARG A 58 -8.87 -2.50 -19.41
CA ARG A 58 -9.56 -1.59 -18.47
C ARG A 58 -9.00 -0.17 -18.56
N ALA A 59 -9.85 0.84 -18.66
CA ALA A 59 -9.42 2.23 -18.54
C ALA A 59 -8.89 2.52 -17.12
N LEU A 60 -8.03 3.53 -16.97
CA LEU A 60 -7.58 3.99 -15.65
C LEU A 60 -8.76 4.58 -14.88
N SER A 61 -8.89 4.24 -13.61
CA SER A 61 -9.87 4.86 -12.73
C SER A 61 -9.49 6.32 -12.44
N ALA A 62 -10.46 7.23 -12.35
CA ALA A 62 -10.25 8.50 -11.67
C ALA A 62 -9.88 8.23 -10.20
N VAL A 63 -8.93 9.00 -9.70
CA VAL A 63 -8.40 8.89 -8.34
C VAL A 63 -8.43 10.26 -7.65
N PRO A 64 -8.49 10.28 -6.31
CA PRO A 64 -8.31 11.53 -5.58
C PRO A 64 -7.01 12.23 -5.97
N ASN A 65 -7.04 13.57 -6.00
CA ASN A 65 -5.87 14.41 -6.27
C ASN A 65 -5.15 14.15 -7.61
N GLU A 66 -5.81 13.55 -8.62
CA GLU A 66 -5.21 13.31 -9.94
C GLU A 66 -4.65 14.59 -10.59
N ALA A 67 -5.31 15.74 -10.39
CA ALA A 67 -4.84 17.03 -10.90
C ALA A 67 -3.50 17.49 -10.28
N ALA A 68 -3.16 16.98 -9.09
CA ALA A 68 -1.89 17.23 -8.40
C ALA A 68 -0.79 16.23 -8.82
N MET A 69 -1.05 15.35 -9.80
CA MET A 69 -0.08 14.35 -10.26
C MET A 69 0.59 14.77 -11.57
N PRO A 70 1.68 15.55 -11.55
CA PRO A 70 2.32 16.05 -12.77
C PRO A 70 3.01 14.95 -13.59
N ARG A 71 3.30 13.79 -12.99
CA ARG A 71 4.00 12.68 -13.64
C ARG A 71 3.38 11.35 -13.24
N ARG A 72 3.23 10.48 -14.24
CA ARG A 72 2.66 9.14 -14.10
C ARG A 72 3.34 8.21 -15.08
N PHE A 73 3.71 7.02 -14.64
CA PHE A 73 4.32 5.95 -15.42
C PHE A 73 3.62 4.64 -15.10
N TRP A 74 3.54 3.72 -16.06
CA TRP A 74 3.14 2.35 -15.75
C TRP A 74 4.11 1.74 -14.75
N ALA A 75 3.58 1.06 -13.73
CA ALA A 75 4.45 0.34 -12.80
C ALA A 75 5.27 -0.73 -13.56
N PRO A 76 6.55 -0.92 -13.22
CA PRO A 76 7.39 -1.88 -13.93
C PRO A 76 7.03 -3.32 -13.55
N GLY A 77 7.22 -4.25 -14.49
CA GLY A 77 7.02 -5.67 -14.22
C GLY A 77 5.56 -6.16 -14.25
N LEU A 78 4.59 -5.29 -14.57
CA LEU A 78 3.16 -5.63 -14.57
C LEU A 78 2.84 -6.81 -15.49
N ASN A 79 3.46 -6.87 -16.67
CA ASN A 79 3.22 -7.94 -17.63
C ASN A 79 3.86 -9.27 -17.24
N GLU A 80 4.82 -9.23 -16.33
CA GLU A 80 5.48 -10.36 -15.69
C GLU A 80 4.85 -10.69 -14.33
N ALA A 81 3.63 -10.20 -14.06
CA ALA A 81 2.87 -10.44 -12.83
C ALA A 81 3.49 -9.90 -11.54
N TYR A 82 4.42 -8.94 -11.63
CA TYR A 82 4.90 -8.24 -10.44
C TYR A 82 3.83 -7.29 -9.88
N VAL A 83 3.74 -7.29 -8.57
CA VAL A 83 2.91 -6.39 -7.76
C VAL A 83 3.85 -5.38 -7.12
N PRO A 84 3.77 -4.08 -7.47
CA PRO A 84 4.62 -3.05 -6.88
C PRO A 84 4.22 -2.79 -5.42
N GLN A 85 5.20 -2.50 -4.57
CA GLN A 85 4.96 -2.39 -3.13
C GLN A 85 5.88 -1.34 -2.48
N GLY A 86 7.17 -1.63 -2.26
CA GLY A 86 8.13 -0.63 -1.78
C GLY A 86 8.54 0.40 -2.84
N LEU A 87 8.90 1.62 -2.43
CA LEU A 87 9.31 2.71 -3.31
C LEU A 87 10.22 3.69 -2.60
N THR A 88 11.30 4.11 -3.27
CA THR A 88 12.09 5.26 -2.84
C THR A 88 12.66 6.01 -4.04
N VAL A 89 13.22 7.19 -3.82
CA VAL A 89 13.87 7.99 -4.87
C VAL A 89 15.35 8.15 -4.54
N LEU A 90 16.20 7.88 -5.52
CA LEU A 90 17.64 8.09 -5.41
C LEU A 90 18.16 8.86 -6.63
N GLY A 91 18.50 10.13 -6.43
CA GLY A 91 18.99 11.00 -7.50
C GLY A 91 17.96 11.18 -8.61
N GLU A 92 18.30 10.71 -9.82
CA GLU A 92 17.42 10.80 -11.01
C GLU A 92 16.61 9.53 -11.24
N GLU A 93 16.59 8.61 -10.28
CA GLU A 93 15.92 7.32 -10.40
C GLU A 93 14.84 7.12 -9.34
N ILE A 94 13.75 6.46 -9.74
CA ILE A 94 12.72 5.94 -8.85
C ILE A 94 12.97 4.45 -8.74
N LEU A 95 13.14 3.96 -7.51
CA LEU A 95 13.33 2.56 -7.22
C LEU A 95 12.00 1.99 -6.72
N VAL A 96 11.55 0.90 -7.35
CA VAL A 96 10.28 0.25 -7.02
C VAL A 96 10.54 -1.20 -6.68
N ALA A 97 10.33 -1.57 -5.43
CA ALA A 97 10.32 -2.97 -5.02
C ALA A 97 8.99 -3.60 -5.39
N ALA A 98 9.05 -4.81 -5.93
CA ALA A 98 7.87 -5.54 -6.34
C ALA A 98 8.08 -7.04 -6.14
N TYR A 99 6.99 -7.78 -5.98
CA TYR A 99 7.01 -9.23 -5.78
C TYR A 99 6.06 -9.92 -6.75
N GLN A 100 6.30 -11.20 -6.99
CA GLN A 100 5.31 -12.08 -7.60
C GLN A 100 4.57 -12.83 -6.50
N SER A 101 3.24 -12.91 -6.59
CA SER A 101 2.43 -13.80 -5.75
C SER A 101 2.26 -15.10 -6.51
N LEU A 102 3.12 -16.10 -6.24
CA LEU A 102 3.08 -17.39 -6.95
C LEU A 102 2.06 -18.35 -6.36
N THR A 103 1.66 -18.15 -5.10
CA THR A 103 0.60 -18.92 -4.45
C THR A 103 -0.55 -18.02 -4.02
N HIS A 104 -1.59 -18.63 -3.43
CA HIS A 104 -2.71 -17.90 -2.87
C HIS A 104 -2.28 -17.02 -1.68
N ASP A 105 -1.26 -17.46 -0.94
CA ASP A 105 -0.69 -16.72 0.19
C ASP A 105 0.20 -15.59 -0.35
N GLN A 106 0.12 -14.42 0.29
CA GLN A 106 1.02 -13.32 -0.01
C GLN A 106 2.42 -13.68 0.54
N ALA A 107 3.49 -13.25 -0.16
CA ALA A 107 4.86 -13.19 0.35
C ALA A 107 5.82 -14.39 0.16
N ASP A 108 5.67 -15.20 -0.89
CA ASP A 108 6.56 -16.35 -1.14
C ASP A 108 7.23 -16.39 -2.53
N GLY A 109 6.88 -15.47 -3.43
CA GLY A 109 7.47 -15.44 -4.77
C GLY A 109 8.73 -14.58 -4.87
N PRO A 110 9.44 -14.65 -6.00
CA PRO A 110 10.62 -13.84 -6.24
C PRO A 110 10.26 -12.36 -6.23
N SER A 111 11.16 -11.56 -5.68
CA SER A 111 11.03 -10.12 -5.62
C SER A 111 12.24 -9.42 -6.22
N ARG A 112 12.03 -8.16 -6.60
CA ARG A 112 13.00 -7.37 -7.34
C ARG A 112 12.80 -5.89 -7.05
N VAL A 113 13.88 -5.13 -7.17
CA VAL A 113 13.83 -3.68 -7.29
C VAL A 113 14.04 -3.29 -8.75
N PHE A 114 13.06 -2.60 -9.31
CA PHE A 114 13.14 -1.96 -10.62
C PHE A 114 13.64 -0.53 -10.48
N ARG A 115 14.42 -0.09 -11.46
CA ARG A 115 14.99 1.27 -11.51
C ARG A 115 14.43 2.02 -12.70
N LEU A 116 13.66 3.07 -12.44
CA LEU A 116 13.04 3.91 -13.48
C LEU A 116 13.73 5.26 -13.55
N SER A 117 13.89 5.82 -14.74
CA SER A 117 14.24 7.24 -14.86
C SER A 117 13.09 8.10 -14.34
N ARG A 118 13.40 9.01 -13.43
CA ARG A 118 12.44 10.00 -12.92
C ARG A 118 11.96 10.97 -14.01
N ARG A 119 12.77 11.16 -15.06
CA ARG A 119 12.48 12.09 -16.15
C ARG A 119 11.35 11.60 -17.06
N ASP A 120 11.42 10.34 -17.47
CA ASP A 120 10.57 9.80 -18.55
C ASP A 120 9.98 8.42 -18.26
N GLY A 121 10.25 7.83 -17.09
CA GLY A 121 9.74 6.51 -16.70
C GLY A 121 10.41 5.34 -17.39
N SER A 122 11.48 5.55 -18.18
CA SER A 122 12.20 4.47 -18.83
C SER A 122 12.88 3.53 -17.82
N LEU A 123 12.81 2.22 -18.07
CA LEU A 123 13.51 1.23 -17.25
C LEU A 123 15.02 1.35 -17.46
N ARG A 124 15.76 1.60 -16.39
CA ARG A 124 17.23 1.72 -16.36
C ARG A 124 17.91 0.40 -16.03
N GLY A 125 17.24 -0.44 -15.27
CA GLY A 125 17.73 -1.73 -14.85
C GLY A 125 16.86 -2.32 -13.75
N SER A 126 17.27 -3.47 -13.25
CA SER A 126 16.63 -4.08 -12.09
C SER A 126 17.54 -5.14 -11.48
N PHE A 127 17.34 -5.44 -10.20
CA PHE A 127 18.04 -6.53 -9.51
C PHE A 127 17.10 -7.33 -8.61
N ALA A 128 17.39 -8.61 -8.43
CA ALA A 128 16.63 -9.47 -7.53
C ALA A 128 16.96 -9.14 -6.07
N LEU A 129 15.96 -9.26 -5.20
CA LEU A 129 16.21 -9.29 -3.75
C LEU A 129 16.42 -10.75 -3.31
N PRO A 130 17.07 -10.98 -2.16
CA PRO A 130 17.19 -12.32 -1.59
C PRO A 130 15.83 -13.00 -1.38
N GLU A 131 15.81 -14.34 -1.38
CA GLU A 131 14.57 -15.15 -1.31
C GLU A 131 13.71 -14.81 -0.10
N GLU A 132 14.33 -14.46 1.04
CA GLU A 132 13.62 -14.05 2.25
C GLU A 132 12.90 -12.70 2.15
N PHE A 133 12.96 -12.00 1.00
CA PHE A 133 12.26 -10.75 0.71
C PHE A 133 11.07 -10.92 -0.23
N GLY A 134 10.30 -12.02 -0.11
CA GLY A 134 9.15 -12.31 -0.98
C GLY A 134 7.99 -11.30 -0.95
N HIS A 135 8.01 -10.30 -0.06
CA HIS A 135 7.06 -9.17 -0.03
C HIS A 135 7.75 -7.90 0.48
N PRO A 136 8.54 -7.22 -0.37
CA PRO A 136 9.45 -6.16 0.05
C PRO A 136 8.71 -4.86 0.39
N GLY A 137 8.23 -4.83 1.64
CA GLY A 137 7.43 -3.82 2.33
C GLY A 137 7.73 -2.38 1.97
N GLY A 138 9.01 -2.05 2.10
CA GLY A 138 9.46 -0.68 1.98
C GLY A 138 10.87 -0.56 1.46
N LEU A 139 11.11 0.59 0.83
CA LEU A 139 12.43 1.04 0.42
C LEU A 139 12.71 2.39 1.04
N ALA A 140 13.94 2.62 1.48
CA ALA A 140 14.39 3.94 1.88
C ALA A 140 15.87 4.12 1.55
N THR A 141 16.34 5.36 1.49
CA THR A 141 17.76 5.63 1.27
C THR A 141 18.20 6.89 2.01
N ASP A 142 19.43 6.90 2.50
CA ASP A 142 20.14 8.10 2.97
C ASP A 142 21.03 8.72 1.87
N GLY A 143 20.92 8.21 0.64
CA GLY A 143 21.74 8.60 -0.52
C GLY A 143 23.00 7.76 -0.72
N GLN A 144 23.48 7.06 0.30
CA GLN A 144 24.66 6.17 0.23
C GLN A 144 24.29 4.70 0.41
N VAL A 145 23.26 4.45 1.20
CA VAL A 145 22.73 3.12 1.50
C VAL A 145 21.30 3.05 1.02
N LEU A 146 20.97 1.98 0.30
CA LEU A 146 19.60 1.61 0.01
C LEU A 146 19.17 0.55 1.03
N PHE A 147 18.03 0.77 1.66
CA PHE A 147 17.43 -0.15 2.60
C PHE A 147 16.19 -0.80 1.96
N ALA A 148 16.06 -2.11 2.14
CA ALA A 148 14.86 -2.87 1.79
C ALA A 148 14.33 -3.58 3.02
N ALA A 149 13.03 -3.46 3.28
CA ALA A 149 12.36 -4.18 4.36
C ALA A 149 11.54 -5.35 3.83
N ASN A 150 11.53 -6.45 4.58
CA ASN A 150 10.46 -7.43 4.57
C ASN A 150 10.10 -7.72 6.03
N SER A 151 8.85 -8.08 6.34
CA SER A 151 8.35 -8.19 7.72
C SER A 151 9.31 -8.92 8.68
N GLY A 152 10.01 -8.14 9.53
CA GLY A 152 10.96 -8.63 10.54
C GLY A 152 12.44 -8.67 10.13
N ILE A 153 12.79 -8.13 8.97
CA ILE A 153 14.17 -8.04 8.47
C ILE A 153 14.38 -6.79 7.61
N VAL A 154 15.56 -6.19 7.71
CA VAL A 154 16.00 -5.08 6.85
C VAL A 154 17.35 -5.44 6.24
N LEU A 155 17.46 -5.28 4.93
CA LEU A 155 18.69 -5.42 4.15
C LEU A 155 19.22 -4.03 3.80
N ALA A 156 20.50 -3.79 4.06
CA ALA A 156 21.24 -2.61 3.67
C ALA A 156 22.14 -2.93 2.48
N LEU A 157 22.09 -2.10 1.44
CA LEU A 157 22.76 -2.26 0.16
C LEU A 157 23.57 -1.00 -0.17
N ASP A 158 24.74 -1.16 -0.77
CA ASP A 158 25.60 -0.06 -1.21
C ASP A 158 24.99 0.62 -2.45
N ALA A 159 24.47 1.84 -2.29
CA ALA A 159 23.78 2.56 -3.35
C ALA A 159 24.71 2.94 -4.51
N ALA A 160 26.01 3.08 -4.27
CA ALA A 160 26.99 3.38 -5.33
C ALA A 160 27.18 2.20 -6.30
N SER A 161 26.69 1.01 -5.95
CA SER A 161 26.83 -0.21 -6.72
C SER A 161 25.54 -0.67 -7.42
N LEU A 162 24.53 0.20 -7.54
CA LEU A 162 23.24 -0.13 -8.17
C LEU A 162 23.35 -0.64 -9.62
N ASP A 163 24.39 -0.23 -10.34
CA ASP A 163 24.68 -0.64 -11.72
C ASP A 163 25.52 -1.94 -11.82
N ALA A 164 25.88 -2.55 -10.69
CA ALA A 164 26.63 -3.80 -10.72
C ALA A 164 25.80 -4.93 -11.35
N PRO A 165 26.43 -5.89 -12.09
CA PRO A 165 25.71 -6.92 -12.83
C PRO A 165 24.75 -7.77 -11.99
N ASP A 166 25.13 -8.06 -10.76
CA ASP A 166 24.36 -8.90 -9.82
C ASP A 166 23.47 -8.07 -8.87
N GLY A 167 23.35 -6.76 -9.13
CA GLY A 167 22.73 -5.80 -8.21
C GLY A 167 23.70 -5.22 -7.18
N PRO A 168 23.23 -4.30 -6.34
CA PRO A 168 24.06 -3.60 -5.38
C PRO A 168 24.64 -4.55 -4.33
N ARG A 169 25.89 -4.27 -3.93
CA ARG A 169 26.63 -5.03 -2.93
C ARG A 169 25.91 -4.96 -1.57
N PRO A 170 25.58 -6.11 -0.95
CA PRO A 170 25.05 -6.13 0.40
C PRO A 170 26.05 -5.58 1.41
N LEU A 171 25.57 -4.73 2.32
CA LEU A 171 26.35 -4.19 3.44
C LEU A 171 26.05 -4.95 4.71
N ALA A 172 24.77 -5.15 5.01
CA ALA A 172 24.32 -5.84 6.21
C ALA A 172 22.88 -6.31 6.07
N THR A 173 22.54 -7.34 6.85
CA THR A 173 21.15 -7.76 7.07
C THR A 173 20.89 -7.74 8.57
N ARG A 174 19.76 -7.17 8.98
CA ARG A 174 19.36 -7.06 10.38
C ARG A 174 17.95 -7.59 10.61
N ARG A 175 17.82 -8.51 11.55
CA ARG A 175 16.51 -8.89 12.11
C ARG A 175 15.92 -7.70 12.84
N VAL A 176 14.61 -7.55 12.78
CA VAL A 176 13.84 -6.56 13.52
C VAL A 176 12.81 -7.29 14.36
N ASP A 177 12.64 -6.87 15.60
CA ASP A 177 11.58 -7.37 16.47
C ASP A 177 10.23 -7.28 15.75
N ARG A 178 9.50 -8.39 15.73
CA ARG A 178 8.22 -8.51 15.02
C ARG A 178 7.15 -7.54 15.54
N SER A 179 7.28 -7.08 16.80
CA SER A 179 6.38 -6.09 17.38
C SER A 179 6.50 -4.72 16.72
N MET A 180 7.68 -4.36 16.22
CA MET A 180 7.90 -3.11 15.48
C MET A 180 7.45 -3.22 14.03
N GLY A 181 7.60 -4.41 13.43
CA GLY A 181 7.04 -4.80 12.13
C GLY A 181 7.36 -3.85 10.98
N PRO A 182 8.54 -3.91 10.34
CA PRO A 182 8.92 -3.01 9.26
C PRO A 182 8.13 -3.29 7.97
N ALA A 183 6.89 -2.81 7.89
CA ALA A 183 6.02 -3.02 6.73
C ALA A 183 6.31 -2.03 5.59
N PHE A 184 6.95 -0.91 5.90
CA PHE A 184 7.42 0.13 4.98
C PHE A 184 8.65 0.81 5.59
N LEU A 185 9.35 1.66 4.84
CA LEU A 185 10.53 2.39 5.33
C LEU A 185 10.48 3.85 4.88
N ALA A 186 10.96 4.75 5.74
CA ALA A 186 11.39 6.09 5.35
C ALA A 186 12.75 6.40 5.95
N CYS A 187 13.49 7.33 5.36
CA CYS A 187 14.75 7.83 5.92
C CYS A 187 14.72 9.36 5.96
N ASP A 188 15.09 9.93 7.10
CA ASP A 188 15.28 11.38 7.29
C ASP A 188 16.78 11.79 7.22
N GLY A 189 17.63 10.88 6.74
CA GLY A 189 19.09 11.01 6.71
C GLY A 189 19.80 10.64 8.03
N ARG A 190 19.07 10.44 9.14
CA ARG A 190 19.64 10.07 10.44
C ARG A 190 19.06 8.77 10.99
N SER A 191 17.77 8.56 10.78
CA SER A 191 17.00 7.41 11.26
C SER A 191 16.24 6.77 10.11
N LEU A 192 16.07 5.45 10.22
CA LEU A 192 15.01 4.75 9.51
C LEU A 192 13.73 4.82 10.33
N TRP A 193 12.67 5.24 9.67
CA TRP A 193 11.32 5.28 10.20
C TRP A 193 10.52 4.12 9.63
N PHE A 194 9.90 3.33 10.50
CA PHE A 194 9.09 2.18 10.06
C PHE A 194 8.06 1.79 11.12
N GLY A 195 7.04 1.07 10.70
CA GLY A 195 6.02 0.56 11.59
C GLY A 195 5.15 -0.49 10.91
N PRO A 196 4.24 -1.13 11.67
CA PRO A 196 3.49 -2.27 11.18
C PRO A 196 2.22 -1.84 10.46
N TRP A 197 1.84 -2.61 9.44
CA TRP A 197 0.49 -2.54 8.93
C TRP A 197 -0.50 -3.17 9.92
N ARG A 198 -1.56 -2.44 10.29
CA ARG A 198 -2.61 -2.89 11.21
C ARG A 198 -3.98 -2.36 10.80
N LYS A 199 -5.01 -3.20 10.92
CA LYS A 199 -6.43 -2.81 10.74
C LYS A 199 -7.08 -2.22 11.99
N SER A 200 -6.51 -2.48 13.17
CA SER A 200 -7.02 -2.03 14.46
C SER A 200 -5.88 -1.94 15.50
N GLY A 201 -6.18 -1.35 16.66
CA GLY A 201 -5.22 -1.14 17.74
C GLY A 201 -4.50 0.21 17.66
N SER A 202 -3.36 0.30 18.34
CA SER A 202 -2.56 1.52 18.45
C SER A 202 -1.13 1.26 17.96
N PRO A 203 -0.91 1.07 16.65
CA PRO A 203 0.43 0.84 16.13
C PRO A 203 1.31 2.08 16.33
N ARG A 204 2.62 1.86 16.26
CA ARG A 204 3.65 2.87 16.53
C ARG A 204 4.56 2.96 15.31
N LEU A 205 4.97 4.18 14.97
CA LEU A 205 6.04 4.45 14.03
C LEU A 205 7.32 4.64 14.85
N HIS A 206 8.38 3.92 14.50
CA HIS A 206 9.65 3.93 15.22
C HIS A 206 10.74 4.57 14.37
N ALA A 207 11.50 5.50 14.96
CA ALA A 207 12.72 6.04 14.39
C ALA A 207 13.92 5.35 15.03
N VAL A 208 14.70 4.61 14.24
CA VAL A 208 15.92 3.92 14.69
C VAL A 208 17.12 4.47 13.91
N PRO A 209 18.24 4.83 14.56
CA PRO A 209 19.41 5.36 13.86
C PRO A 209 19.88 4.46 12.73
N VAL A 210 20.21 5.05 11.57
CA VAL A 210 20.62 4.29 10.36
C VAL A 210 21.82 3.39 10.63
N GLN A 211 22.75 3.81 11.50
CA GLN A 211 23.96 3.06 11.87
C GLN A 211 23.61 1.69 12.44
N ARG A 212 22.45 1.56 13.12
CA ARG A 212 22.01 0.28 13.68
C ARG A 212 21.76 -0.80 12.62
N PHE A 213 21.53 -0.39 11.38
CA PHE A 213 21.25 -1.26 10.24
C PHE A 213 22.50 -1.64 9.43
N VAL A 214 23.59 -0.88 9.55
CA VAL A 214 24.82 -1.09 8.77
C VAL A 214 26.01 -1.56 9.63
N GLU A 215 26.03 -1.22 10.92
CA GLU A 215 27.11 -1.53 11.85
C GLU A 215 26.68 -2.54 12.91
N GLY A 216 27.64 -2.99 13.74
CA GLY A 216 27.41 -3.82 14.92
C GLY A 216 27.51 -5.33 14.69
N ASP A 217 27.33 -6.06 15.79
CA ASP A 217 27.51 -7.50 15.94
C ASP A 217 26.31 -8.36 15.46
N GLY A 218 25.29 -7.71 14.89
CA GLY A 218 24.15 -8.39 14.27
C GLY A 218 22.99 -8.73 15.20
N HIS A 219 22.97 -8.22 16.44
CA HIS A 219 21.79 -8.36 17.30
C HIS A 219 20.54 -7.78 16.64
N PRO A 220 19.35 -8.39 16.85
CA PRO A 220 18.10 -7.87 16.32
C PRO A 220 17.84 -6.43 16.78
N VAL A 221 17.27 -5.61 15.91
CA VAL A 221 16.75 -4.28 16.26
C VAL A 221 15.48 -4.47 17.10
N THR A 222 15.41 -3.78 18.23
CA THR A 222 14.35 -3.87 19.22
C THR A 222 13.75 -2.49 19.50
N PRO A 223 12.60 -2.40 20.19
CA PRO A 223 12.04 -1.11 20.58
C PRO A 223 12.99 -0.23 21.40
N ALA A 224 13.96 -0.80 22.12
CA ALA A 224 14.94 -0.05 22.89
C ALA A 224 15.99 0.68 22.01
N ASP A 225 16.13 0.28 20.75
CA ASP A 225 17.00 0.96 19.77
C ASP A 225 16.32 2.21 19.16
N ALA A 226 15.01 2.39 19.38
CA ALA A 226 14.28 3.53 18.85
C ALA A 226 14.65 4.80 19.64
N VAL A 227 15.11 5.83 18.92
CA VAL A 227 15.38 7.17 19.50
C VAL A 227 14.11 8.01 19.57
N ARG A 228 13.08 7.61 18.81
CA ARG A 228 11.75 8.19 18.87
C ARG A 228 10.73 7.15 18.48
N ASP A 229 9.55 7.27 19.07
CA ASP A 229 8.37 6.60 18.59
C ASP A 229 7.19 7.56 18.60
N ILE A 230 6.36 7.54 17.57
CA ILE A 230 5.10 8.30 17.52
C ILE A 230 3.91 7.38 17.19
N PRO A 231 2.65 7.77 17.47
CA PRO A 231 1.47 7.03 17.01
C PRO A 231 1.47 6.88 15.49
N LEU A 232 1.13 5.68 15.00
CA LEU A 232 0.99 5.41 13.57
C LEU A 232 -0.50 5.31 13.19
N PRO A 233 -0.94 5.96 12.11
CA PRO A 233 -2.27 5.73 11.56
C PRO A 233 -2.48 4.25 11.17
N LEU A 234 -3.71 3.76 11.34
CA LEU A 234 -4.06 2.41 10.89
C LEU A 234 -3.92 2.30 9.37
N ARG A 235 -3.57 1.09 8.91
CA ARG A 235 -3.42 0.72 7.50
C ARG A 235 -2.33 1.52 6.77
N ALA A 236 -1.32 2.00 7.50
CA ALA A 236 -0.12 2.58 6.90
C ALA A 236 0.63 1.55 6.04
N GLN A 237 0.92 1.93 4.81
CA GLN A 237 1.63 1.14 3.79
C GLN A 237 2.93 1.79 3.32
N GLY A 238 3.14 3.06 3.66
CA GLY A 238 4.25 3.85 3.13
C GLY A 238 4.61 5.03 3.98
N ALA A 239 5.87 5.46 3.94
CA ALA A 239 6.30 6.67 4.61
C ALA A 239 7.39 7.43 3.83
N ALA A 240 7.44 8.75 3.98
CA ALA A 240 8.57 9.56 3.52
C ALA A 240 8.77 10.78 4.43
N ALA A 241 10.02 11.16 4.66
CA ALA A 241 10.34 12.42 5.34
C ALA A 241 10.49 13.54 4.29
N ASP A 242 9.84 14.68 4.52
CA ASP A 242 10.07 15.89 3.71
C ASP A 242 11.34 16.63 4.15
N ALA A 243 11.70 17.69 3.42
CA ALA A 243 12.91 18.47 3.69
C ALA A 243 12.87 19.21 5.05
N GLU A 244 11.67 19.42 5.61
CA GLU A 244 11.48 20.00 6.94
C GLU A 244 11.46 18.92 8.06
N GLY A 245 11.65 17.65 7.70
CA GLY A 245 11.68 16.52 8.63
C GLY A 245 10.28 16.03 9.04
N ARG A 246 9.21 16.49 8.39
CA ARG A 246 7.85 16.01 8.66
C ARG A 246 7.61 14.69 7.95
N ILE A 247 6.82 13.83 8.56
CA ILE A 247 6.59 12.48 8.04
C ILE A 247 5.27 12.42 7.31
N TRP A 248 5.33 12.04 6.03
CA TRP A 248 4.17 11.70 5.22
C TRP A 248 3.90 10.21 5.33
N ILE A 249 2.65 9.80 5.48
CA ILE A 249 2.21 8.41 5.61
C ILE A 249 1.13 8.12 4.56
N ALA A 250 1.37 7.11 3.72
CA ALA A 250 0.36 6.53 2.86
C ALA A 250 -0.43 5.48 3.63
N CYS A 251 -1.77 5.57 3.58
CA CYS A 251 -2.67 4.61 4.19
C CYS A 251 -3.60 4.00 3.15
N SER A 252 -3.64 2.68 3.07
CA SER A 252 -4.48 1.97 2.10
C SER A 252 -5.07 0.68 2.67
N ALA A 253 -6.32 0.43 2.29
CA ALA A 253 -7.03 -0.81 2.58
C ALA A 253 -7.17 -1.70 1.32
N GLY A 254 -6.29 -1.52 0.34
CA GLY A 254 -6.38 -2.14 -0.97
C GLY A 254 -7.33 -1.38 -1.90
N ALA A 255 -8.42 -2.02 -2.34
CA ALA A 255 -9.20 -1.57 -3.48
C ALA A 255 -9.92 -0.20 -3.37
N ALA A 256 -10.18 0.26 -2.14
CA ALA A 256 -10.85 1.54 -1.89
C ALA A 256 -9.84 2.70 -1.93
N PRO A 257 -10.29 3.95 -2.20
CA PRO A 257 -9.41 5.13 -2.11
C PRO A 257 -8.63 5.16 -0.79
N GLY A 258 -7.33 5.40 -0.89
CA GLY A 258 -6.43 5.55 0.25
C GLY A 258 -6.47 6.96 0.82
N GLU A 259 -5.62 7.17 1.81
CA GLU A 259 -5.37 8.46 2.44
C GLU A 259 -3.87 8.75 2.48
N LEU A 260 -3.53 10.02 2.46
CA LEU A 260 -2.19 10.52 2.66
C LEU A 260 -2.22 11.51 3.83
N HIS A 261 -1.47 11.21 4.89
CA HIS A 261 -1.41 12.02 6.10
C HIS A 261 -0.03 12.67 6.24
N ARG A 262 0.02 13.95 6.62
CA ARG A 262 1.26 14.59 7.09
C ARG A 262 1.24 14.65 8.60
N LEU A 263 2.26 14.09 9.24
CA LEU A 263 2.38 14.00 10.70
C LEU A 263 3.45 14.95 11.23
N ASP A 264 3.23 15.45 12.43
CA ASP A 264 4.27 16.05 13.25
C ASP A 264 5.27 14.95 13.69
N PRO A 265 6.57 15.09 13.39
CA PRO A 265 7.56 14.07 13.72
C PRO A 265 7.88 13.99 15.22
N GLU A 266 7.44 14.94 16.06
CA GLU A 266 7.68 14.93 17.51
C GLU A 266 6.65 14.08 18.26
N ASP A 267 5.37 14.18 17.91
CA ASP A 267 4.29 13.52 18.66
C ASP A 267 3.30 12.71 17.80
N GLY A 268 3.45 12.72 16.48
CA GLY A 268 2.56 12.02 15.54
C GLY A 268 1.21 12.69 15.33
N THR A 269 1.03 13.93 15.79
CA THR A 269 -0.17 14.71 15.51
C THR A 269 -0.36 14.81 14.00
N ARG A 270 -1.56 14.46 13.52
CA ARG A 270 -1.91 14.61 12.12
C ARG A 270 -2.15 16.09 11.80
N LEU A 271 -1.28 16.65 10.96
CA LEU A 271 -1.32 18.04 10.52
C LEU A 271 -2.22 18.20 9.28
N GLU A 272 -2.17 17.24 8.36
CA GLU A 272 -2.95 17.24 7.12
C GLU A 272 -3.44 15.83 6.77
N SER A 273 -4.52 15.77 5.97
CA SER A 273 -5.12 14.53 5.47
C SER A 273 -5.69 14.78 4.07
N HIS A 274 -5.26 13.97 3.11
CA HIS A 274 -5.67 14.08 1.71
C HIS A 274 -6.14 12.72 1.18
N GLY A 275 -7.04 12.73 0.19
CA GLY A 275 -7.38 11.51 -0.52
C GLY A 275 -6.22 11.04 -1.40
N ALA A 276 -6.06 9.72 -1.53
CA ALA A 276 -5.04 9.09 -2.37
C ALA A 276 -5.65 7.96 -3.24
N PRO A 277 -4.94 7.52 -4.30
CA PRO A 277 -5.34 6.33 -5.06
C PRO A 277 -5.55 5.11 -4.16
N GLY A 278 -6.48 4.23 -4.56
CA GLY A 278 -6.58 2.92 -3.92
C GLY A 278 -5.32 2.09 -4.19
N GLY A 279 -4.95 1.23 -3.24
CA GLY A 279 -3.73 0.45 -3.32
C GLY A 279 -2.46 1.30 -3.33
N ILE A 280 -2.49 2.56 -2.84
CA ILE A 280 -1.29 3.36 -2.66
C ILE A 280 -0.37 2.66 -1.65
N GLU A 281 0.89 2.51 -2.05
CA GLU A 281 1.92 1.84 -1.26
C GLU A 281 2.99 2.86 -0.83
N ASP A 282 4.26 2.48 -0.85
CA ASP A 282 5.34 3.25 -0.24
C ASP A 282 5.59 4.63 -0.88
N LEU A 283 6.40 5.45 -0.22
CA LEU A 283 6.60 6.86 -0.54
C LEU A 283 8.07 7.25 -0.67
N GLY A 284 8.37 8.25 -1.50
CA GLY A 284 9.70 8.87 -1.53
C GLY A 284 9.67 10.28 -2.10
N PHE A 285 10.36 11.22 -1.46
CA PHE A 285 10.54 12.56 -2.03
C PHE A 285 11.69 12.58 -3.02
N ASP A 286 11.50 13.28 -4.13
CA ASP A 286 12.61 13.71 -4.97
C ASP A 286 13.17 15.06 -4.53
N ARG A 287 14.31 15.44 -5.09
CA ARG A 287 14.99 16.71 -4.78
C ARG A 287 14.20 17.96 -5.19
N ASP A 288 13.21 17.81 -6.08
CA ASP A 288 12.38 18.91 -6.57
C ASP A 288 11.13 19.09 -5.67
N GLY A 289 11.00 18.28 -4.61
CA GLY A 289 9.92 18.33 -3.62
C GLY A 289 8.66 17.57 -4.05
N LEU A 290 8.71 16.78 -5.13
CA LEU A 290 7.60 15.92 -5.51
C LEU A 290 7.60 14.65 -4.66
N LEU A 291 6.42 14.31 -4.14
CA LEU A 291 6.19 13.06 -3.41
C LEU A 291 5.84 11.96 -4.41
N TRP A 292 6.70 10.97 -4.55
CA TRP A 292 6.47 9.80 -5.39
C TRP A 292 5.81 8.68 -4.60
N SER A 293 4.96 7.93 -5.28
CA SER A 293 4.37 6.70 -4.78
C SER A 293 4.06 5.74 -5.93
N VAL A 294 3.62 4.55 -5.58
CA VAL A 294 3.16 3.53 -6.52
C VAL A 294 1.84 2.96 -6.02
N SER A 295 0.98 2.52 -6.94
CA SER A 295 -0.22 1.78 -6.59
C SER A 295 -0.19 0.35 -7.12
N GLU A 296 -0.57 -0.61 -6.27
CA GLU A 296 -0.73 -2.01 -6.66
C GLU A 296 -2.08 -2.31 -7.32
N ALA A 297 -3.02 -1.37 -7.25
CA ALA A 297 -4.40 -1.57 -7.70
C ALA A 297 -4.46 -1.72 -9.22
N GLY A 298 -4.80 -2.93 -9.69
CA GLY A 298 -4.81 -3.26 -11.11
C GLY A 298 -3.59 -4.01 -11.61
N SER A 299 -2.61 -4.31 -10.74
CA SER A 299 -1.65 -5.39 -11.00
C SER A 299 -2.38 -6.71 -11.31
N GLN A 300 -1.72 -7.68 -11.95
CA GLN A 300 -2.40 -8.95 -12.32
C GLN A 300 -3.12 -9.61 -11.15
N ARG A 301 -2.45 -9.65 -9.98
CA ARG A 301 -3.00 -10.21 -8.73
C ARG A 301 -4.27 -9.49 -8.27
N TRP A 302 -4.34 -8.18 -8.48
CA TRP A 302 -5.41 -7.29 -8.01
C TRP A 302 -6.26 -6.71 -9.14
N ASN A 303 -6.24 -7.33 -10.32
CA ASN A 303 -6.98 -6.84 -11.48
C ASN A 303 -8.51 -6.92 -11.29
N GLY A 304 -8.99 -7.67 -10.29
CA GLY A 304 -10.40 -7.70 -9.92
C GLY A 304 -10.86 -6.52 -9.07
N TRP A 305 -9.95 -5.65 -8.60
CA TRP A 305 -10.33 -4.51 -7.77
C TRP A 305 -11.05 -3.43 -8.59
N PRO A 306 -12.06 -2.75 -8.01
CA PRO A 306 -12.73 -1.62 -8.64
C PRO A 306 -11.78 -0.54 -9.16
N THR A 307 -10.75 -0.21 -8.39
CA THR A 307 -9.68 0.72 -8.80
C THR A 307 -8.72 0.02 -9.77
N PHE A 308 -8.52 0.61 -10.94
CA PHE A 308 -7.45 0.26 -11.87
C PHE A 308 -6.52 1.46 -12.03
N PHE A 309 -5.42 1.45 -11.29
CA PHE A 309 -4.43 2.52 -11.27
C PHE A 309 -3.01 1.97 -10.99
N PRO A 310 -2.50 0.96 -11.72
CA PRO A 310 -1.22 0.34 -11.40
C PRO A 310 -0.05 1.19 -11.92
N LEU A 311 0.09 2.39 -11.35
CA LEU A 311 1.00 3.43 -11.80
C LEU A 311 2.01 3.78 -10.70
N VAL A 312 3.21 4.14 -11.13
CA VAL A 312 4.13 4.99 -10.37
C VAL A 312 3.76 6.43 -10.68
N PHE A 313 3.61 7.27 -9.67
CA PHE A 313 3.16 8.65 -9.85
C PHE A 313 3.84 9.60 -8.87
N ALA A 314 4.06 10.83 -9.34
CA ALA A 314 4.49 11.94 -8.51
C ALA A 314 3.27 12.75 -8.07
N MET A 315 3.32 13.34 -6.89
CA MET A 315 2.35 14.29 -6.37
C MET A 315 3.05 15.60 -6.00
N ASP A 316 2.49 16.71 -6.47
CA ASP A 316 2.82 18.03 -5.96
C ASP A 316 2.03 18.26 -4.67
N VAL A 317 2.72 18.15 -3.53
CA VAL A 317 2.11 18.25 -2.21
C VAL A 317 1.46 19.61 -1.94
N THR A 318 1.88 20.66 -2.66
CA THR A 318 1.28 22.01 -2.52
C THR A 318 -0.07 22.16 -3.21
N ARG A 319 -0.45 21.17 -4.03
CA ARG A 319 -1.68 21.17 -4.83
C ARG A 319 -2.71 20.14 -4.35
N LEU A 320 -2.41 19.41 -3.27
CA LEU A 320 -3.32 18.46 -2.66
C LEU A 320 -4.55 19.17 -2.06
N ARG A 321 -5.68 18.47 -2.07
CA ARG A 321 -6.97 18.94 -1.55
C ARG A 321 -7.55 17.95 -0.55
#